data_AF-A0A1A6H6E2-F1
#
_entry.id   AF-A0A1A6H6E2-F1
#
_cell.length_a   1.000
_cell.length_b   1.000
_cell.length_c   1.000
_cell.angle_alpha   90.00
_cell.angle_beta   90.00
_cell.angle_gamma   90.00
#
_symmetry.space_group_name_H-M   'P 1'
#
loop_
_entity.id
_entity.type
_entity.pdbx_description
1 polymer ?
#
loop_
_entity_poly.entity_id
_entity_poly.type
_entity_poly.pdbx_seq_one_letter_code
_entity_poly.pdbx_strand_id
1 'polypeptide(L)' 'AFFDKDYISKHPGDAEKIAQLKELMQEQVHVLGVGLAVHEKFVHPEMRPLHKKLIDQFQMMRASLYHVS' A
#
# COMPACT_ATOMS: atom_id res chain seq x y z
N ALA A 1 -0.39 5.98 13.82
CA ALA A 1 0.63 7.05 13.78
C ALA A 1 -0.01 8.33 13.26
N PHE A 2 0.05 8.65 11.96
CA PHE A 2 -0.50 9.91 11.42
C PHE A 2 -2.00 9.87 11.13
N PHE A 3 -2.54 8.70 10.79
CA PHE A 3 -3.98 8.50 10.57
C PHE A 3 -4.78 8.29 11.86
N ASP A 4 -4.10 8.36 13.01
CA ASP A 4 -4.76 8.23 14.29
C ASP A 4 -5.60 9.48 14.59
N LYS A 5 -6.83 9.30 15.10
CA LYS A 5 -7.74 10.42 15.40
C LYS A 5 -7.15 11.37 16.45
N ASP A 6 -6.42 10.84 17.43
CA ASP A 6 -5.78 11.66 18.46
C ASP A 6 -4.63 12.48 17.87
N TYR A 7 -3.92 11.95 16.88
CA TYR A 7 -2.88 12.70 16.19
C TYR A 7 -3.45 13.86 15.38
N ILE A 8 -4.49 13.58 14.58
CA ILE A 8 -5.14 14.57 13.69
C ILE A 8 -5.75 15.72 14.51
N SER A 9 -6.42 15.41 15.62
CA SER A 9 -7.02 16.43 16.49
C SER A 9 -5.98 17.33 17.16
N LYS A 10 -4.80 16.79 17.51
CA LYS A 10 -3.69 17.56 18.11
C LYS A 10 -2.90 18.39 17.08
N HIS A 11 -2.95 18.03 15.79
CA HIS A 11 -2.18 18.66 14.72
C HIS A 11 -3.05 19.03 13.51
N PRO A 12 -4.04 19.92 13.66
CA PRO A 12 -4.97 20.25 12.59
C PRO A 12 -4.29 20.84 11.33
N GLY A 13 -3.12 21.48 11.50
CA GLY A 13 -2.34 22.04 10.38
C GLY A 13 -1.71 21.00 9.45
N ASP A 14 -1.65 19.73 9.86
CA ASP A 14 -1.12 18.65 9.01
C ASP A 14 -2.22 17.92 8.22
N ALA A 15 -3.49 18.31 8.36
CA ALA A 15 -4.62 17.63 7.72
C ALA A 15 -4.45 17.49 6.21
N GLU A 16 -3.98 18.53 5.52
CA GLU A 16 -3.74 18.50 4.08
C GLU A 16 -2.62 17.52 3.70
N LYS A 17 -1.50 17.54 4.42
CA LYS A 17 -0.39 16.61 4.18
C LYS A 17 -0.77 15.17 4.44
N ILE A 18 -1.59 14.92 5.47
CA ILE A 18 -2.12 13.58 5.79
C ILE A 18 -3.06 13.10 4.68
N ALA A 19 -3.90 13.99 4.13
CA ALA A 19 -4.74 13.66 2.98
C ALA A 19 -3.88 13.33 1.74
N GLN A 20 -2.90 14.16 1.42
CA GLN A 20 -1.95 13.90 0.32
C GLN A 20 -1.19 12.57 0.52
N LEU A 21 -0.75 12.27 1.76
CA LEU A 21 -0.11 11.00 2.07
C LEU A 21 -1.05 9.82 1.79
N LYS A 22 -2.33 9.93 2.14
CA LYS A 22 -3.33 8.88 1.86
C LYS A 22 -3.49 8.66 0.35
N GLU A 23 -3.53 9.72 -0.45
CA GLU A 23 -3.61 9.64 -1.91
C GLU A 23 -2.37 8.96 -2.51
N LEU A 24 -1.16 9.39 -2.09
CA LEU A 24 0.10 8.80 -2.53
C LEU A 24 0.20 7.31 -2.17
N MET A 25 -0.32 6.91 -1.01
CA MET A 25 -0.37 5.50 -0.62
C MET A 25 -1.31 4.69 -1.51
N GLN A 26 -2.44 5.26 -1.95
CA GLN A 26 -3.33 4.60 -2.93
C GLN A 26 -2.67 4.47 -4.30
N GLU A 27 -1.95 5.50 -4.75
CA GLU A 27 -1.16 5.45 -5.98
C GLU A 27 -0.08 4.37 -5.90
N GLN A 28 0.63 4.26 -4.76
CA GLN A 28 1.63 3.22 -4.54
C GLN A 28 1.03 1.81 -4.63
N VAL A 29 -0.17 1.58 -4.08
CA VAL A 29 -0.87 0.29 -4.21
C VAL A 29 -1.13 -0.04 -5.68
N HIS A 30 -1.56 0.95 -6.48
CA HIS A 30 -1.78 0.76 -7.91
C HIS A 30 -0.48 0.38 -8.63
N VAL A 31 0.59 1.16 -8.42
CA VAL A 31 1.91 0.91 -9.05
C VAL A 31 2.45 -0.47 -8.69
N LEU A 32 2.38 -0.86 -7.42
CA LEU A 32 2.81 -2.19 -6.97
C LEU A 32 1.97 -3.31 -7.60
N GLY A 33 0.66 -3.13 -7.68
CA GLY A 33 -0.23 -4.10 -8.33
C GLY A 33 0.13 -4.34 -9.80
N VAL A 34 0.40 -3.26 -10.55
CA VAL A 34 0.87 -3.35 -11.94
C VAL A 34 2.22 -4.03 -12.02
N GLY A 35 3.17 -3.65 -11.17
CA GLY A 35 4.51 -4.26 -11.12
C GLY A 35 4.47 -5.76 -10.83
N LEU A 36 3.62 -6.20 -9.91
CA LEU A 36 3.42 -7.62 -9.60
C LEU A 36 2.80 -8.39 -10.77
N ALA A 37 1.83 -7.80 -11.48
CA ALA A 37 1.24 -8.42 -12.66
C ALA A 37 2.24 -8.55 -13.81
N VAL A 38 3.14 -7.57 -13.99
CA VAL A 38 4.26 -7.70 -14.94
C VAL A 38 5.23 -8.78 -14.47
N HIS A 39 5.60 -8.79 -13.19
CA HIS A 39 6.51 -9.78 -12.64
C HIS A 39 5.98 -11.21 -12.80
N GLU A 40 4.68 -11.45 -12.63
CA GLU A 40 4.04 -12.76 -12.82
C GLU A 40 4.29 -13.35 -14.23
N LYS A 41 4.34 -12.48 -15.25
CA LYS A 41 4.56 -12.88 -16.65
C LYS A 41 5.98 -13.33 -16.92
N PHE A 42 6.96 -12.79 -16.21
CA PHE A 42 8.39 -12.98 -16.51
C PHE A 42 9.19 -13.69 -15.41
N VAL A 43 8.56 -14.01 -14.28
CA VAL A 43 9.24 -14.67 -13.16
C VAL A 43 9.75 -16.06 -13.54
N HIS A 44 11.03 -16.32 -13.21
CA HIS A 44 11.64 -17.63 -13.37
C HIS A 44 10.88 -18.69 -12.56
N PRO A 45 10.72 -19.94 -13.04
CA PRO A 45 9.96 -20.98 -12.32
C PRO A 45 10.39 -21.17 -10.87
N GLU A 46 11.69 -21.17 -10.59
CA GLU A 46 12.25 -21.32 -9.24
C GLU A 46 11.90 -20.15 -8.30
N MET A 47 11.59 -18.98 -8.85
CA MET A 47 11.24 -17.78 -8.10
C MET A 47 9.74 -17.64 -7.87
N ARG A 48 8.91 -18.57 -8.38
CA ARG A 48 7.46 -18.60 -8.14
C ARG A 48 7.08 -18.58 -6.65
N PRO A 49 7.77 -19.30 -5.73
CA PRO A 49 7.48 -19.22 -4.30
C PRO A 49 7.70 -17.82 -3.73
N LEU A 50 8.72 -17.10 -4.19
CA LEU A 50 8.95 -15.71 -3.80
C LEU A 50 7.83 -14.81 -4.33
N HIS A 51 7.48 -14.94 -5.61
CA HIS A 51 6.38 -14.16 -6.19
C HIS A 51 5.06 -14.35 -5.44
N LYS A 52 4.73 -15.58 -5.04
CA LYS A 52 3.55 -15.86 -4.22
C LYS A 52 3.59 -15.08 -2.89
N LYS A 53 4.73 -15.11 -2.19
CA LYS A 53 4.90 -14.34 -0.95
C LYS A 53 4.73 -12.83 -1.16
N LEU A 54 5.22 -12.29 -2.28
CA LEU A 54 5.04 -10.87 -2.62
C LEU A 54 3.56 -10.52 -2.83
N ILE A 55 2.80 -11.38 -3.52
CA ILE A 55 1.36 -11.21 -3.71
C ILE A 55 0.64 -11.26 -2.37
N ASP A 56 0.92 -12.26 -1.53
CA ASP A 56 0.27 -12.42 -0.23
C ASP A 56 0.49 -11.18 0.66
N GLN A 57 1.74 -10.70 0.75
CA GLN A 57 2.07 -9.47 1.49
C GLN A 57 1.40 -8.23 0.89
N PHE A 58 1.34 -8.12 -0.44
CA PHE A 58 0.66 -7.03 -1.12
C PHE A 58 -0.84 -7.01 -0.82
N GLN A 59 -1.50 -8.18 -0.78
CA GLN A 59 -2.92 -8.27 -0.43
C GLN A 59 -3.18 -7.84 1.01
N MET A 60 -2.34 -8.26 1.96
CA MET A 60 -2.43 -7.81 3.34
C MET A 60 -2.27 -6.30 3.46
N MET A 61 -1.24 -5.73 2.83
CA MET A 61 -0.98 -4.30 2.82
C MET A 61 -2.17 -3.51 2.22
N ARG A 62 -2.69 -3.96 1.07
CA ARG A 62 -3.82 -3.33 0.39
C ARG A 62 -5.08 -3.35 1.27
N ALA A 63 -5.39 -4.48 1.90
CA ALA A 63 -6.54 -4.58 2.81
C ALA A 63 -6.40 -3.62 3.99
N SER A 64 -5.21 -3.55 4.62
CA SER A 64 -4.96 -2.63 5.73
C SER A 64 -5.19 -1.16 5.34
N LEU A 65 -4.87 -0.75 4.12
CA LEU A 65 -5.11 0.62 3.66
C LEU A 65 -6.58 0.95 3.44
N TYR A 66 -7.38 0.00 2.95
CA TYR A 66 -8.84 0.18 2.86
C TYR A 66 -9.49 0.31 4.24
N HIS A 67 -8.95 -0.32 5.28
CA HIS A 67 -9.44 -0.15 6.65
C HIS A 67 -9.04 1.18 7.31
N VAL A 68 -8.04 1.87 6.78
CA VAL A 68 -7.65 3.23 7.20
C VAL A 68 -8.49 4.30 6.47
N SER A 69 -9.40 3.87 5.58
CA SER A 69 -10.18 4.77 4.72
C SER A 69 -11.33 5.46 5.43
#